data_AF-A0A7X9KJW8-F1
#
_entry.id   AF-A0A7X9KJW8-F1
#
_cell.length_a   1.000
_cell.length_b   1.000
_cell.length_c   1.000
_cell.angle_alpha   90.00
_cell.angle_beta   90.00
_cell.angle_gamma   90.00
#
_symmetry.space_group_name_H-M   'P 1'
#
loop_
_entity.id
_entity.type
_entity.pdbx_description
1 polymer ?
#
loop_
_entity_poly.entity_id
_entity_poly.type
_entity_poly.pdbx_seq_one_letter_code
_entity_poly.pdbx_strand_id
1 'polypeptide(L)'
;DGAGGNAGHVGHIIVEPNGRRCPCGSRGCLEAEASGAAIESITGRSPTEPTYEIMQRTGRLVGRACASVCNVLDLDLVVVGGSVALGFGATFFNSAQESLDEHAKLSFVRGARITPVRLGDRGPLIGAGAVAVRGIHRTRRARSSR
;
A
#
# COMPACT_ATOMS: atom_id res chain seq x y z
N ASP A 1 7.36 9.88 -11.68
CA ASP A 1 8.63 9.13 -11.73
C ASP A 1 8.48 7.87 -12.58
N GLY A 2 9.59 7.21 -12.90
CA GLY A 2 9.65 6.10 -13.84
C GLY A 2 9.67 6.56 -15.29
N ALA A 3 10.27 5.77 -16.18
CA ALA A 3 10.47 6.13 -17.59
C ALA A 3 9.16 6.47 -18.32
N GLY A 4 8.07 5.78 -17.99
CA GLY A 4 6.72 6.05 -18.52
C GLY A 4 5.78 6.78 -17.57
N GLY A 5 6.26 7.33 -16.45
CA GLY A 5 5.41 7.99 -15.45
C GLY A 5 4.62 7.04 -14.53
N ASN A 6 4.84 5.73 -14.64
CA ASN A 6 4.05 4.68 -13.98
C ASN A 6 4.70 4.13 -12.70
N ALA A 7 5.54 4.90 -12.01
CA ALA A 7 6.11 4.45 -10.74
C ALA A 7 5.01 4.24 -9.67
N GLY A 8 5.26 3.34 -8.70
CA GLY A 8 4.41 3.20 -7.51
C GLY A 8 3.28 2.18 -7.59
N HIS A 9 3.28 1.26 -8.57
CA HIS A 9 2.31 0.16 -8.65
C HIS A 9 2.57 -0.94 -7.61
N VAL A 10 2.53 -0.59 -6.32
CA VAL A 10 2.83 -1.48 -5.17
C VAL A 10 1.87 -2.69 -5.13
N GLY A 11 0.64 -2.53 -5.62
CA GLY A 11 -0.34 -3.62 -5.73
C GLY A 11 0.13 -4.80 -6.59
N HIS A 12 1.14 -4.61 -7.46
CA HIS A 12 1.68 -5.65 -8.32
C HIS A 12 2.98 -6.28 -7.78
N ILE A 13 3.43 -5.93 -6.58
CA ILE A 13 4.51 -6.66 -5.90
C ILE A 13 4.06 -8.09 -5.61
N ILE A 14 4.92 -9.07 -5.91
CA ILE A 14 4.64 -10.48 -5.64
C ILE A 14 4.85 -10.75 -4.16
N VAL A 15 3.75 -10.98 -3.45
CA VAL A 15 3.73 -11.30 -2.01
C VAL A 15 3.43 -12.77 -1.73
N GLU A 16 2.96 -13.49 -2.74
CA GLU A 16 2.68 -14.93 -2.67
C GLU A 16 3.10 -15.60 -4.00
N PRO A 17 4.36 -16.05 -4.16
CA PRO A 17 4.88 -16.52 -5.45
C PRO A 17 4.01 -17.56 -6.18
N ASN A 18 3.33 -18.43 -5.43
CA ASN A 18 2.43 -19.45 -5.97
C ASN A 18 0.94 -19.07 -5.85
N GLY A 19 0.67 -17.78 -5.71
CA GLY A 19 -0.66 -17.23 -5.44
C GLY A 19 -1.57 -17.17 -6.66
N ARG A 20 -2.67 -16.43 -6.48
CA ARG A 20 -3.71 -16.23 -7.48
C ARG A 20 -3.20 -15.48 -8.69
N ARG A 21 -3.87 -15.72 -9.82
CA ARG A 21 -3.66 -14.94 -11.05
C ARG A 21 -4.10 -13.50 -10.83
N CYS A 22 -3.26 -12.56 -11.22
CA CYS A 22 -3.58 -11.15 -11.26
C CYS A 22 -4.01 -10.75 -12.68
N PRO A 23 -4.99 -9.83 -12.83
CA PRO A 23 -5.34 -9.28 -14.14
C PRO A 23 -4.16 -8.66 -14.91
N CYS A 24 -3.09 -8.24 -14.23
CA CYS A 24 -1.86 -7.75 -14.88
C CYS A 24 -1.08 -8.84 -15.65
N GLY A 25 -1.48 -10.11 -15.53
CA GLY A 25 -0.86 -11.27 -16.19
C GLY A 25 0.06 -12.10 -15.30
N SER A 26 0.46 -11.58 -14.14
CA SER A 26 1.33 -12.28 -13.17
C SER A 26 0.55 -13.16 -12.18
N ARG A 27 1.24 -13.74 -11.20
CA ARG A 27 0.68 -14.48 -10.06
C ARG A 27 1.22 -13.97 -8.75
N GLY A 28 0.36 -13.91 -7.73
CA GLY A 28 0.79 -13.56 -6.38
C GLY A 28 0.94 -12.08 -6.09
N CYS A 29 0.45 -11.22 -6.99
CA CYS A 29 0.43 -9.78 -6.75
C CYS A 29 -0.39 -9.45 -5.50
N LEU A 30 0.07 -8.48 -4.70
CA LEU A 30 -0.62 -8.02 -3.51
C LEU A 30 -2.11 -7.73 -3.75
N GLU A 31 -2.44 -7.05 -4.85
CA GLU A 31 -3.82 -6.75 -5.23
C GLU A 31 -4.67 -8.01 -5.41
N ALA A 32 -4.12 -9.03 -6.09
CA ALA A 32 -4.81 -10.29 -6.32
C ALA A 32 -4.99 -11.10 -5.02
N GLU A 33 -4.23 -10.77 -3.98
CA GLU A 33 -4.24 -11.49 -2.71
C GLU A 33 -5.02 -10.79 -1.57
N ALA A 34 -5.00 -9.46 -1.55
CA ALA A 34 -5.38 -8.65 -0.38
C ALA A 34 -6.35 -7.49 -0.69
N SER A 35 -6.75 -7.28 -1.95
CA SER A 35 -7.80 -6.30 -2.27
C SER A 35 -9.18 -6.75 -1.79
N GLY A 36 -10.16 -5.84 -1.69
CA GLY A 36 -11.53 -6.19 -1.31
C GLY A 36 -12.15 -7.24 -2.25
N ALA A 37 -12.03 -7.03 -3.57
CA ALA A 37 -12.49 -7.99 -4.57
C ALA A 37 -11.75 -9.33 -4.49
N ALA A 38 -10.43 -9.30 -4.22
CA ALA A 38 -9.68 -10.52 -3.98
C ALA A 38 -10.22 -11.28 -2.76
N ILE A 39 -10.39 -10.59 -1.61
CA ILE A 39 -10.91 -11.16 -0.36
C ILE A 39 -12.28 -11.81 -0.59
N GLU A 40 -13.19 -11.12 -1.25
CA GLU A 40 -14.50 -11.65 -1.59
C GLU A 40 -14.40 -12.90 -2.47
N SER A 41 -13.54 -12.86 -3.50
CA SER A 41 -13.28 -14.01 -4.35
C SER A 41 -12.66 -15.22 -3.62
N ILE A 42 -11.85 -15.03 -2.58
CA ILE A 42 -11.28 -16.16 -1.80
C ILE A 42 -12.32 -16.77 -0.89
N THR A 43 -13.06 -15.89 -0.20
CA THR A 43 -13.80 -16.27 1.00
C THR A 43 -15.27 -16.53 0.71
N GLY A 44 -15.77 -16.05 -0.45
CA GLY A 44 -17.19 -16.01 -0.76
C GLY A 44 -17.99 -15.07 0.16
N ARG A 45 -17.31 -14.17 0.89
CA ARG A 45 -17.90 -13.28 1.89
C ARG A 45 -17.55 -11.83 1.58
N SER A 46 -18.45 -10.93 1.95
CA SER A 46 -18.15 -9.50 1.90
C SER A 46 -16.92 -9.18 2.77
N PRO A 47 -15.98 -8.34 2.30
CA PRO A 47 -14.88 -7.85 3.12
C PRO A 47 -15.36 -6.98 4.31
N THR A 48 -16.64 -6.62 4.39
CA THR A 48 -17.21 -5.94 5.57
C THR A 48 -17.50 -6.90 6.73
N GLU A 49 -17.46 -8.21 6.51
CA GLU A 49 -17.70 -9.25 7.52
C GLU A 49 -16.55 -10.27 7.55
N PRO A 50 -15.31 -9.84 7.85
CA PRO A 50 -14.14 -10.68 7.70
C PRO A 50 -13.94 -11.56 8.94
N THR A 51 -13.28 -12.70 8.76
CA THR A 51 -12.75 -13.48 9.89
C THR A 51 -11.43 -12.88 10.37
N TYR A 52 -11.07 -13.11 11.64
CA TYR A 52 -9.77 -12.71 12.17
C TYR A 52 -8.59 -13.23 11.33
N GLU A 53 -8.68 -14.47 10.85
CA GLU A 53 -7.64 -15.07 10.00
C GLU A 53 -7.42 -14.27 8.71
N ILE A 54 -8.50 -13.84 8.05
CA ILE A 54 -8.42 -13.02 6.84
C ILE A 54 -7.86 -11.64 7.17
N MET A 55 -8.29 -11.03 8.28
CA MET A 55 -7.74 -9.75 8.71
C MET A 55 -6.21 -9.81 8.90
N GLN A 56 -5.75 -10.83 9.62
CA GLN A 56 -4.32 -11.03 9.89
C GLN A 56 -3.55 -11.39 8.61
N ARG A 57 -4.09 -12.27 7.76
CA ARG A 57 -3.46 -12.65 6.48
C ARG A 57 -3.28 -11.43 5.58
N THR A 58 -4.32 -10.61 5.41
CA THR A 58 -4.26 -9.38 4.63
C THR A 58 -3.23 -8.42 5.21
N GLY A 59 -3.19 -8.26 6.54
CA GLY A 59 -2.17 -7.48 7.24
C GLY A 59 -0.74 -7.96 6.92
N ARG A 60 -0.46 -9.26 7.10
CA ARG A 60 0.85 -9.85 6.81
C ARG A 60 1.29 -9.62 5.36
N LEU A 61 0.41 -9.84 4.39
CA LEU A 61 0.74 -9.65 2.98
C LEU A 61 1.04 -8.19 2.64
N VAL A 62 0.27 -7.24 3.20
CA VAL A 62 0.57 -5.81 3.05
C VAL A 62 1.92 -5.48 3.70
N GLY A 63 2.17 -5.94 4.93
CA GLY A 63 3.45 -5.75 5.62
C GLY A 63 4.65 -6.24 4.81
N ARG A 64 4.55 -7.42 4.19
CA ARG A 64 5.59 -7.98 3.29
C ARG A 64 5.85 -7.10 2.07
N ALA A 65 4.80 -6.59 1.42
CA ALA A 65 4.95 -5.65 0.30
C ALA A 65 5.60 -4.34 0.76
N CYS A 66 5.14 -3.79 1.88
CA CYS A 66 5.69 -2.59 2.49
C CYS A 66 7.17 -2.74 2.81
N ALA A 67 7.59 -3.88 3.38
CA ALA A 67 9.00 -4.15 3.65
C ALA A 67 9.85 -4.14 2.37
N SER A 68 9.35 -4.75 1.29
CA SER A 68 10.02 -4.72 -0.02
C SER A 68 10.23 -3.30 -0.52
N VAL A 69 9.22 -2.44 -0.40
CA VAL A 69 9.30 -1.03 -0.78
C VAL A 69 10.27 -0.26 0.11
N CYS A 70 10.17 -0.43 1.44
CA CYS A 70 11.03 0.25 2.41
C CYS A 70 12.51 -0.12 2.18
N ASN A 71 12.81 -1.40 2.00
CA ASN A 71 14.17 -1.89 1.76
C ASN A 71 14.80 -1.30 0.49
N VAL A 72 14.01 -1.06 -0.56
CA VAL A 72 14.52 -0.57 -1.86
C VAL A 72 14.57 0.96 -1.91
N LEU A 73 13.67 1.66 -1.22
CA LEU A 73 13.50 3.11 -1.33
C LEU A 73 13.97 3.88 -0.10
N ASP A 74 14.47 3.21 0.94
CA ASP A 74 14.87 3.83 2.21
C ASP A 74 13.74 4.67 2.83
N LEU A 75 12.60 4.00 3.08
CA LEU A 75 11.42 4.62 3.68
C LEU A 75 11.17 4.08 5.09
N ASP A 76 10.91 4.98 6.03
CA ASP A 76 10.66 4.69 7.44
C ASP A 76 9.18 4.80 7.84
N LEU A 77 8.32 5.26 6.93
CA LEU A 77 6.90 5.45 7.16
C LEU A 77 6.06 4.97 5.98
N VAL A 78 5.13 4.08 6.30
CA VAL A 78 4.07 3.63 5.41
C VAL A 78 2.74 4.12 5.98
N VAL A 79 1.97 4.80 5.14
CA VAL A 79 0.60 5.22 5.46
C VAL A 79 -0.36 4.42 4.61
N VAL A 80 -1.25 3.65 5.26
CA VAL A 80 -2.18 2.74 4.58
C VAL A 80 -3.60 3.30 4.70
N GLY A 81 -4.31 3.32 3.58
CA GLY A 81 -5.72 3.67 3.50
C GLY A 81 -6.56 2.59 2.83
N GLY A 82 -7.76 2.97 2.40
CA GLY A 82 -8.73 2.07 1.80
C GLY A 82 -9.62 1.38 2.84
N SER A 83 -10.85 1.05 2.41
CA SER A 83 -11.90 0.51 3.29
C SER A 83 -11.52 -0.81 3.95
N VAL A 84 -10.76 -1.67 3.27
CA VAL A 84 -10.31 -2.96 3.83
C VAL A 84 -9.40 -2.74 5.04
N ALA A 85 -8.28 -2.02 4.87
CA ALA A 85 -7.32 -1.79 5.95
C ALA A 85 -7.96 -1.04 7.13
N LEU A 86 -8.72 0.02 6.84
CA LEU A 86 -9.39 0.82 7.87
C LEU A 86 -10.51 0.04 8.57
N GLY A 87 -11.28 -0.75 7.84
CA GLY A 87 -12.36 -1.59 8.39
C GLY A 87 -11.84 -2.76 9.23
N PHE A 88 -10.69 -3.33 8.87
CA PHE A 88 -10.07 -4.43 9.63
C PHE A 88 -9.37 -3.94 10.90
N GLY A 89 -9.02 -2.65 10.95
CA GLY A 89 -8.54 -1.98 12.15
C GLY A 89 -7.29 -2.62 12.77
N ALA A 90 -7.25 -2.66 14.11
CA ALA A 90 -6.05 -3.05 14.87
C ALA A 90 -5.52 -4.43 14.49
N THR A 91 -6.38 -5.41 14.20
CA THR A 91 -5.97 -6.74 13.77
C THR A 91 -5.11 -6.69 12.50
N PHE A 92 -5.54 -5.91 11.51
CA PHE A 92 -4.77 -5.72 10.28
C PHE A 92 -3.48 -4.95 10.53
N PHE A 93 -3.53 -3.82 11.24
CA PHE A 93 -2.36 -2.96 11.43
C PHE A 93 -1.27 -3.62 12.29
N ASN A 94 -1.66 -4.39 13.32
CA ASN A 94 -0.70 -5.15 14.13
C ASN A 94 0.00 -6.22 13.29
N SER A 95 -0.75 -7.04 12.54
CA SER A 95 -0.16 -8.06 11.67
C SER A 95 0.67 -7.47 10.52
N ALA A 96 0.30 -6.29 10.01
CA ALA A 96 1.07 -5.58 9.01
C ALA A 96 2.40 -5.06 9.57
N GLN A 97 2.38 -4.47 10.77
CA GLN A 97 3.58 -4.00 11.46
C GLN A 97 4.52 -5.18 11.79
N GLU A 98 4.00 -6.26 12.36
CA GLU A 98 4.77 -7.48 12.65
C GLU A 98 5.47 -8.00 11.38
N SER A 99 4.74 -8.12 10.27
CA SER A 99 5.32 -8.60 9.03
C SER A 99 6.29 -7.61 8.38
N LEU A 100 6.08 -6.30 8.54
CA LEU A 100 7.08 -5.30 8.15
C LEU A 100 8.37 -5.50 8.94
N ASP A 101 8.28 -5.62 10.26
CA ASP A 101 9.45 -5.78 11.13
C ASP A 101 10.19 -7.10 10.87
N GLU A 102 9.50 -8.17 10.47
CA GLU A 102 10.10 -9.43 10.03
C GLU A 102 10.98 -9.29 8.78
N HIS A 103 10.66 -8.38 7.86
CA HIS A 103 11.29 -8.33 6.53
C HIS A 103 12.14 -7.06 6.31
N ALA A 104 11.90 -5.97 7.04
CA ALA A 104 12.67 -4.72 6.99
C ALA A 104 13.86 -4.75 7.97
N LYS A 105 14.84 -5.61 7.69
CA LYS A 105 15.97 -5.86 8.61
C LYS A 105 17.19 -4.96 8.41
N LEU A 106 17.26 -4.24 7.29
CA LEU A 106 18.35 -3.31 6.98
C LEU A 106 18.37 -2.16 7.99
N SER A 107 19.56 -1.69 8.36
CA SER A 107 19.73 -0.73 9.46
C SER A 107 18.98 0.58 9.27
N PHE A 108 18.85 1.05 8.03
CA PHE A 108 18.23 2.34 7.69
C PHE A 108 16.69 2.29 7.68
N VAL A 109 16.09 1.10 7.55
CA VAL A 109 14.62 0.91 7.63
C VAL A 109 14.18 0.11 8.85
N ARG A 110 15.10 -0.28 9.73
CA ARG A 110 14.76 -0.95 10.99
C ARG A 110 13.92 0.01 11.85
N GLY A 111 12.72 -0.43 12.23
CA GLY A 111 11.77 0.41 12.96
C GLY A 111 10.88 1.28 12.07
N ALA A 112 10.83 1.00 10.76
CA ALA A 112 9.82 1.57 9.88
C ALA A 112 8.41 1.27 10.41
N ARG A 113 7.48 2.22 10.22
CA ARG A 113 6.15 2.17 10.82
C ARG A 113 5.05 2.10 9.78
N ILE A 114 4.06 1.25 10.00
CA ILE A 114 2.80 1.23 9.25
C ILE A 114 1.71 1.90 10.08
N THR A 115 1.06 2.93 9.50
CA THR A 115 0.03 3.70 10.19
C THR A 115 -1.20 3.93 9.30
N PRO A 116 -2.40 4.10 9.88
CA PRO A 116 -3.58 4.46 9.11
C PRO A 116 -3.49 5.88 8.57
N VAL A 117 -4.06 6.10 7.39
CA VAL A 117 -4.30 7.45 6.84
C VAL A 117 -5.25 8.24 7.76
N ARG A 118 -4.91 9.51 8.01
CA ARG A 118 -5.75 10.42 8.82
C ARG A 118 -6.74 11.26 8.01
N LEU A 119 -6.55 11.35 6.69
CA LEU A 119 -7.40 12.15 5.79
C LEU A 119 -8.66 11.40 5.33
N GLY A 120 -8.78 10.11 5.65
CA GLY A 120 -9.89 9.26 5.22
C GLY A 120 -10.16 9.38 3.72
N ASP A 121 -11.44 9.42 3.35
CA ASP A 121 -11.90 9.48 1.96
C ASP A 121 -11.56 10.80 1.25
N ARG A 122 -11.17 11.85 2.00
CA ARG A 122 -10.73 13.12 1.42
C ARG A 122 -9.30 13.08 0.91
N GLY A 123 -8.51 12.07 1.33
CA GLY A 123 -7.09 11.94 0.98
C GLY A 123 -6.80 12.05 -0.52
N PRO A 124 -7.49 11.28 -1.40
CA PRO A 124 -7.26 11.35 -2.84
C PRO A 124 -7.50 12.74 -3.44
N LEU A 125 -8.61 13.40 -3.08
CA LEU A 125 -8.96 14.73 -3.60
C LEU A 125 -7.98 15.82 -3.11
N ILE A 126 -7.62 15.78 -1.83
CA ILE A 126 -6.60 16.68 -1.27
C ILE A 126 -5.25 16.47 -1.96
N GLY A 127 -4.86 15.21 -2.18
CA GLY A 127 -3.64 14.85 -2.89
C GLY A 127 -3.61 15.39 -4.33
N ALA A 128 -4.70 15.19 -5.08
CA ALA A 128 -4.83 15.72 -6.44
C ALA A 128 -4.73 17.26 -6.46
N GLY A 129 -5.41 17.94 -5.55
CA GLY A 129 -5.30 19.40 -5.38
C GLY A 129 -3.88 19.86 -5.06
N ALA A 130 -3.18 19.17 -4.16
CA ALA A 130 -1.80 19.47 -3.79
C ALA A 130 -0.84 19.30 -4.98
N VAL A 131 -1.03 18.26 -5.80
CA VAL A 131 -0.26 18.05 -7.04
C VAL A 131 -0.51 19.19 -8.04
N ALA A 132 -1.76 19.60 -8.23
CA ALA A 132 -2.13 20.71 -9.11
C ALA A 132 -1.48 22.04 -8.66
N VAL A 133 -1.57 22.38 -7.37
CA VAL A 133 -0.94 23.58 -6.79
C VAL A 133 0.58 23.55 -6.99
N ARG A 134 1.22 22.41 -6.73
CA ARG A 134 2.67 22.24 -6.95
C ARG A 134 3.05 22.43 -8.42
N GLY A 135 2.23 21.94 -9.34
CA GLY A 135 2.39 22.15 -10.78
C GLY A 135 2.35 23.63 -11.16
N ILE A 136 1.33 24.36 -10.71
CA ILE A 136 1.18 25.81 -10.96
C ILE A 136 2.39 26.59 -10.44
N HIS A 137 2.86 26.27 -9.23
CA HIS A 137 4.02 26.95 -8.63
C HIS A 137 5.32 26.68 -9.40
N ARG A 138 5.53 25.46 -9.91
CA ARG A 138 6.70 25.13 -10.76
C ARG A 138 6.69 25.94 -12.05
N THR A 139 5.55 26.03 -12.73
CA THR A 139 5.41 26.79 -13.98
C THR A 139 5.62 28.29 -13.78
N ARG A 140 5.10 28.86 -12.67
CA ARG A 140 5.32 30.28 -12.32
C ARG A 140 6.80 30.59 -12.03
N ARG A 141 7.49 29.74 -11.27
CA ARG A 141 8.93 29.90 -11.00
C ARG A 141 9.78 29.84 -12.26
N ALA A 142 9.51 28.89 -13.15
CA ALA A 142 10.23 28.76 -14.42
C ALA A 142 10.03 29.95 -15.38
N ARG A 143 8.90 30.66 -15.27
CA ARG A 143 8.62 31.89 -16.03
C ARG A 143 9.26 33.15 -15.44
N SER A 144 9.47 33.19 -14.12
CA SER A 144 10.11 34.32 -13.42
C SER A 144 11.64 34.27 -13.46
N SER A 145 12.23 33.16 -13.90
CA SER A 145 13.67 32.95 -14.03
C SER A 145 14.17 33.06 -15.48
N ARG A 146 13.35 33.57 -16.39
CA ARG A 146 13.68 33.95 -17.76
C ARG A 146 13.49 35.45 -17.90
#